data_AF-A0A4Q1RWJ9-F1
#
_entry.id   AF-A0A4Q1RWJ9-F1
#
_cell.length_a   1.000
_cell.length_b   1.000
_cell.length_c   1.000
_cell.angle_alpha   90.00
_cell.angle_beta   90.00
_cell.angle_gamma   90.00
#
_symmetry.space_group_name_H-M   'P 1'
#
loop_
_entity.id
_entity.type
_entity.pdbx_description
1 polymer ?
#
loop_
_entity_poly.entity_id
_entity_poly.type
_entity_poly.pdbx_seq_one_letter_code
_entity_poly.pdbx_strand_id
1 'polypeptide(L)' 'MCSCNKDIAKKHHTSQRTIERRLSRIFTKLHVSSRVEAVEKAKQLGFIPELHMLLTSSSDR' A
#
# COMPACT_ATOMS: atom_id res chain seq x y z
N MET A 1 -7.30 11.83 0.28
CA MET A 1 -5.92 11.87 -0.25
C MET A 1 -5.73 10.73 -1.24
N CYS A 2 -5.46 11.03 -2.52
CA CYS A 2 -5.19 9.98 -3.52
C CYS A 2 -3.94 9.19 -3.13
N SER A 3 -4.06 7.87 -2.97
CA SER A 3 -2.94 6.98 -2.63
C SER A 3 -2.24 6.45 -3.88
N CYS A 4 -2.09 7.27 -4.93
CA CYS A 4 -1.50 6.80 -6.18
C CYS A 4 0.04 6.71 -6.05
N ASN A 5 0.69 5.91 -6.91
CA ASN A 5 2.15 5.71 -6.86
C ASN A 5 2.92 7.03 -6.97
N LYS A 6 2.38 8.03 -7.68
CA LYS A 6 2.97 9.36 -7.81
C LYS A 6 2.97 10.13 -6.50
N ASP A 7 1.89 10.06 -5.73
CA ASP A 7 1.78 10.76 -4.45
C ASP A 7 2.68 10.13 -3.39
N ILE A 8 2.76 8.80 -3.38
CA ILE A 8 3.71 8.04 -2.55
C ILE A 8 5.16 8.40 -2.93
N ALA A 9 5.46 8.46 -4.23
CA ALA A 9 6.79 8.83 -4.72
C ALA A 9 7.21 10.23 -4.28
N LYS A 10 6.30 11.22 -4.40
CA LYS A 10 6.51 12.58 -3.89
C LYS A 10 6.77 12.60 -2.39
N LYS A 11 5.94 11.91 -1.58
CA LYS A 11 6.09 11.85 -0.12
C LYS A 11 7.43 11.24 0.31
N HIS A 12 7.96 10.29 -0.47
CA HIS A 12 9.22 9.62 -0.18
C HIS A 12 10.43 10.16 -0.94
N HIS A 13 10.30 11.33 -1.61
CA HIS A 13 11.37 11.96 -2.41
C HIS A 13 12.07 10.98 -3.36
N THR A 14 11.28 10.13 -4.03
CA THR A 14 11.80 9.09 -4.93
C THR A 14 11.03 9.07 -6.25
N SER A 15 11.52 8.32 -7.23
CA SER A 15 10.82 8.17 -8.51
C SER A 15 9.61 7.24 -8.39
N GLN A 16 8.57 7.47 -9.20
CA GLN A 16 7.43 6.54 -9.32
C GLN A 16 7.90 5.12 -9.63
N ARG A 17 8.92 4.97 -10.49
CA ARG A 17 9.48 3.67 -10.87
C ARG A 17 10.13 2.93 -9.71
N THR A 18 10.72 3.65 -8.75
CA THR A 18 11.23 3.07 -7.51
C THR A 18 10.09 2.49 -6.67
N ILE A 19 8.97 3.21 -6.55
CA ILE A 19 7.78 2.73 -5.84
C ILE A 19 7.19 1.49 -6.52
N GLU A 20 7.06 1.50 -7.84
CA GLU A 20 6.58 0.34 -8.60
C GLU A 20 7.45 -0.90 -8.38
N ARG A 21 8.78 -0.74 -8.45
CA ARG A 21 9.72 -1.85 -8.16
C ARG A 21 9.56 -2.39 -6.74
N ARG A 22 9.33 -1.52 -5.75
CA ARG A 22 9.06 -1.94 -4.36
C ARG A 22 7.73 -2.69 -4.27
N LEU A 23 6.68 -2.21 -4.92
CA LEU A 23 5.38 -2.89 -4.96
C LEU A 23 5.48 -4.27 -5.62
N SER A 24 6.16 -4.41 -6.76
CA SER A 24 6.38 -5.71 -7.39
C SER A 24 7.07 -6.68 -6.43
N ARG A 25 8.10 -6.24 -5.70
CA ARG A 25 8.78 -7.08 -4.70
C ARG A 25 7.87 -7.48 -3.55
N ILE A 26 7.01 -6.58 -3.08
CA ILE A 26 6.03 -6.88 -2.04
C ILE A 26 5.04 -7.92 -2.55
N PHE A 27 4.51 -7.75 -3.76
CA PHE A 27 3.56 -8.68 -4.38
C PHE A 27 4.16 -10.07 -4.57
N THR A 28 5.41 -10.14 -5.05
CA THR A 28 6.14 -11.42 -5.15
C THR A 28 6.32 -12.08 -3.79
N LYS A 29 6.71 -11.33 -2.75
CA LYS A 29 6.93 -11.88 -1.40
C LYS A 29 5.64 -12.34 -0.72
N LEU A 30 4.52 -11.67 -1.00
CA LEU A 30 3.22 -12.01 -0.44
C LEU A 30 2.44 -13.03 -1.31
N HIS A 31 2.98 -13.38 -2.49
CA HIS A 31 2.32 -14.24 -3.49
C HIS A 31 0.92 -13.71 -3.90
N VAL A 32 0.84 -12.41 -4.22
CA VAL A 32 -0.40 -11.72 -4.63
C VAL A 32 -0.21 -10.96 -5.94
N SER A 33 -1.31 -10.56 -6.57
CA SER A 33 -1.33 -9.88 -7.87
C SER A 33 -1.72 -8.40 -7.80
N SER A 34 -2.39 -7.99 -6.73
CA SER A 34 -2.96 -6.64 -6.61
C SER A 34 -2.65 -5.96 -5.28
N ARG A 35 -2.85 -4.64 -5.25
CA ARG A 35 -2.70 -3.85 -4.02
C ARG A 35 -3.71 -4.26 -2.95
N VAL A 36 -4.96 -4.54 -3.35
CA VAL A 36 -6.02 -4.94 -2.41
C VAL A 36 -5.65 -6.27 -1.78
N GLU A 37 -5.28 -7.26 -2.59
CA GLU A 37 -4.81 -8.57 -2.10
C GLU A 37 -3.58 -8.44 -1.19
N ALA A 38 -2.63 -7.55 -1.53
CA ALA A 38 -1.45 -7.32 -0.69
C ALA A 38 -1.81 -6.76 0.69
N VAL A 39 -2.79 -5.86 0.75
CA VAL A 39 -3.28 -5.30 2.02
C VAL A 39 -4.03 -6.38 2.82
N GLU A 40 -4.92 -7.14 2.19
CA GLU A 40 -5.65 -8.24 2.84
C GLU A 40 -4.69 -9.32 3.38
N LYS A 41 -3.71 -9.74 2.57
CA LYS A 41 -2.71 -10.71 2.99
C LYS A 41 -1.85 -10.19 4.13
N ALA A 42 -1.46 -8.91 4.08
CA ALA A 42 -0.69 -8.28 5.16
C ALA A 42 -1.49 -8.19 6.47
N LYS A 43 -2.83 -8.03 6.41
CA LYS A 43 -3.71 -8.13 7.58
C LYS A 43 -3.74 -9.55 8.14
N GLN A 44 -3.95 -10.56 7.29
CA GLN A 44 -3.95 -11.97 7.71
C GLN A 44 -2.64 -12.38 8.39
N LEU A 45 -1.52 -11.81 7.96
CA LEU A 45 -0.19 -12.04 8.54
C LEU A 45 0.11 -11.18 9.78
N GLY A 46 -0.76 -10.24 10.15
CA GLY A 46 -0.57 -9.35 11.30
C GLY A 46 0.43 -8.21 11.07
N PHE A 47 0.81 -7.90 9.83
CA PHE A 47 1.74 -6.80 9.52
C PHE A 47 1.08 -5.42 9.55
N ILE A 48 -0.24 -5.36 9.34
CA ILE A 48 -1.02 -4.12 9.38
C ILE A 48 -2.02 -4.24 10.54
N PRO A 49 -1.95 -3.37 11.56
CA PRO A 49 -2.93 -3.34 12.63
C PRO A 49 -4.31 -2.96 12.08
N GLU A 50 -5.37 -3.66 12.50
CA GLU A 50 -6.75 -3.40 12.05
C GLU A 50 -7.17 -1.94 12.33
N LEU A 51 -6.59 -1.32 13.38
CA LEU A 51 -6.87 0.05 13.80
C LEU A 51 -6.52 1.11 12.74
N HIS A 52 -5.53 0.85 11.87
CA HIS A 52 -5.04 1.87 10.92
C HIS A 52 -6.06 2.23 9.83
N MET A 53 -7.08 1.41 9.60
CA MET A 53 -8.13 1.71 8.61
C MET A 53 -9.26 2.60 9.14
N LEU A 54 -9.59 2.54 10.44
CA LEU A 54 -10.65 3.37 11.03
C LEU A 54 -10.36 4.87 10.95
N LEU A 55 -9.07 5.25 10.90
CA LEU A 55 -8.65 6.64 10.73
C LEU A 55 -8.75 7.14 9.28
N THR A 56 -8.93 6.23 8.30
CA THR A 56 -9.00 6.58 6.88
C THR A 56 -10.42 6.57 6.30
N SER A 57 -11.39 5.95 6.99
CA SER A 57 -12.80 5.93 6.60
C SER A 57 -13.57 7.24 6.90
N SER A 58 -12.94 8.23 7.54
CA SER A 58 -13.60 9.49 7.95
C SER A 58 -13.40 10.66 6.98
N SER A 59 -12.84 10.47 5.78
CA SER A 59 -12.58 11.61 4.88
C SER A 59 -12.71 11.27 3.39
N ASP A 60 -13.74 10.50 3.02
CA ASP A 60 -14.30 10.53 1.66
C ASP A 60 -15.69 11.21 1.73
N ARG A 61 -15.66 12.54 1.72
CA ARG A 61 -16.69 13.43 1.16
C ARG A 61 -15.98 14.56 0.42
#